data_AF-A0A4Z0QQW4-F1
#
_entry.id   AF-A0A4Z0QQW4-F1
#
_cell.length_a   1.000
_cell.length_b   1.000
_cell.length_c   1.000
_cell.angle_alpha   90.00
_cell.angle_beta   90.00
_cell.angle_gamma   90.00
#
_symmetry.space_group_name_H-M   'P 1'
#
loop_
_entity.id
_entity.type
_entity.pdbx_description
1 polymer ?
#
loop_
_entity_poly.entity_id
_entity_poly.type
_entity_poly.pdbx_seq_one_letter_code
_entity_poly.pdbx_strand_id
1 'polypeptide(L)'
;MGMLYQPILCKTVENPNLPVQSVRMARLLNEFLSRYNEWKLAKFQSTLGILIVVFLGLSSLLIPWLLPGIGVPMSFCGLVLLYFSVRYYLEVNERVNHLYVNVHILHHHLLGKLEVGFCDHNEPCQCVDDFRCYVLNNYSVSLSKGSLR
;
A
#
# COMPACT_ATOMS: atom_id res chain seq x y z
N MET A 1 24.51 -26.09 10.51
CA MET A 1 23.12 -26.55 10.72
C MET A 1 22.19 -25.55 10.05
N GLY A 2 21.77 -25.83 8.82
CA GLY A 2 20.89 -24.95 8.05
C GLY A 2 19.43 -25.29 8.36
N MET A 3 18.67 -24.33 8.89
CA MET A 3 17.22 -24.47 9.00
C MET A 3 16.60 -24.18 7.62
N LEU A 4 16.07 -25.22 7.00
CA LEU A 4 15.22 -25.13 5.83
C LEU A 4 13.95 -24.37 6.23
N TYR A 5 13.80 -23.13 5.73
CA TYR A 5 12.52 -22.43 5.76
C TYR A 5 11.56 -23.19 4.85
N GLN A 6 10.68 -23.99 5.43
CA GLN A 6 9.53 -24.51 4.69
C GLN A 6 8.62 -23.32 4.36
N PRO A 7 8.28 -23.08 3.09
CA PRO A 7 7.17 -22.19 2.77
C PRO A 7 5.94 -22.79 3.44
N ILE A 8 5.25 -21.98 4.24
CA ILE A 8 4.00 -22.37 4.91
C ILE A 8 3.06 -22.86 3.81
N LEU A 9 2.90 -24.17 3.70
CA LEU A 9 2.01 -24.80 2.75
C LEU A 9 0.59 -24.53 3.24
N CYS A 10 0.01 -23.41 2.82
CA CYS A 10 -1.35 -23.03 3.18
C CYS A 10 -2.30 -24.12 2.70
N LYS A 11 -2.77 -24.99 3.61
CA LYS A 11 -3.85 -25.92 3.31
C LYS A 11 -5.06 -25.09 2.91
N THR A 12 -5.61 -25.37 1.73
CA THR A 12 -6.90 -24.84 1.28
C THR A 12 -7.99 -25.34 2.22
N VAL A 13 -8.28 -24.57 3.26
CA VAL A 13 -9.42 -24.82 4.14
C VAL A 13 -10.61 -24.07 3.51
N GLU A 14 -11.45 -24.82 2.81
CA GLU A 14 -12.82 -24.42 2.48
C GLU A 14 -13.60 -24.28 3.79
N ASN A 15 -13.69 -23.07 4.34
CA ASN A 15 -14.68 -22.76 5.37
C ASN A 15 -15.09 -21.28 5.23
N PRO A 16 -16.38 -20.96 5.05
CA PRO A 16 -16.85 -19.60 4.83
C PRO A 16 -16.81 -18.71 6.09
N ASN A 17 -16.40 -19.24 7.24
CA ASN A 17 -16.27 -18.48 8.47
C ASN A 17 -14.88 -17.83 8.54
N LEU A 18 -14.84 -16.49 8.61
CA LEU A 18 -13.60 -15.74 8.87
C LEU A 18 -12.83 -16.41 10.03
N PRO A 19 -11.55 -16.79 9.87
CA PRO A 19 -10.74 -17.38 10.95
C PRO A 19 -10.30 -16.31 11.97
N VAL A 20 -11.18 -15.34 12.25
CA VAL A 20 -10.92 -14.23 13.15
C VAL A 20 -11.59 -14.54 14.47
N GLN A 21 -10.86 -15.24 15.34
CA GLN A 21 -11.36 -15.71 16.61
C GLN A 21 -11.76 -14.59 17.58
N SER A 22 -11.26 -13.36 17.41
CA SER A 22 -11.62 -12.22 18.26
C SER A 22 -12.21 -11.05 17.47
N VAL A 23 -13.37 -10.56 17.92
CA VAL A 23 -14.05 -9.36 17.38
C VAL A 23 -13.10 -8.16 17.34
N ARG A 24 -12.19 -8.07 18.31
CA ARG A 24 -11.16 -7.03 18.38
C ARG A 24 -10.16 -7.13 17.22
N MET A 25 -9.75 -8.33 16.84
CA MET A 25 -8.84 -8.54 15.71
C MET A 25 -9.53 -8.30 14.37
N ALA A 26 -10.82 -8.66 14.25
CA ALA A 26 -11.61 -8.36 13.06
C ALA A 26 -11.72 -6.85 12.84
N ARG A 27 -11.99 -6.08 13.91
CA ARG A 27 -12.05 -4.63 13.85
C ARG A 27 -10.71 -4.01 13.43
N LEU A 28 -9.60 -4.46 14.03
CA LEU A 28 -8.25 -4.00 13.68
C LEU A 28 -7.86 -4.33 12.23
N LEU A 29 -8.18 -5.54 11.77
CA LEU A 29 -7.92 -5.94 10.38
C LEU A 29 -8.75 -5.10 9.40
N ASN A 30 -10.04 -4.88 9.68
CA ASN A 30 -10.90 -4.04 8.84
C ASN A 30 -10.40 -2.60 8.79
N GLU A 31 -9.97 -2.04 9.91
CA GLU A 31 -9.38 -0.70 9.96
C GLU A 31 -8.10 -0.63 9.12
N PHE A 32 -7.23 -1.64 9.25
CA PHE A 32 -6.01 -1.75 8.44
C PHE A 32 -6.32 -1.84 6.96
N LEU A 33 -7.24 -2.71 6.54
CA LEU A 33 -7.62 -2.89 5.14
C LEU A 33 -8.23 -1.60 4.55
N SER A 34 -9.06 -0.90 5.33
CA SER A 34 -9.63 0.38 4.92
C SER A 34 -8.52 1.41 4.68
N ARG A 35 -7.62 1.61 5.64
CA ARG A 35 -6.49 2.53 5.52
C ARG A 35 -5.50 2.13 4.43
N TYR A 36 -5.28 0.83 4.24
CA TYR A 36 -4.44 0.29 3.18
C TYR A 36 -5.02 0.57 1.80
N ASN A 37 -6.33 0.45 1.63
CA ASN A 37 -7.01 0.80 0.38
C ASN A 37 -6.98 2.31 0.12
N GLU A 38 -7.20 3.15 1.14
CA GLU A 38 -7.02 4.61 1.03
C GLU A 38 -5.61 4.97 0.58
N TRP A 39 -4.59 4.36 1.20
CA TRP A 39 -3.20 4.55 0.84
C TRP A 39 -2.91 4.10 -0.59
N LYS A 40 -3.39 2.91 -1.00
CA LYS A 40 -3.19 2.37 -2.35
C LYS A 40 -3.78 3.28 -3.43
N LEU A 41 -4.98 3.81 -3.19
CA LEU A 41 -5.63 4.75 -4.10
C LEU A 41 -4.86 6.07 -4.18
N ALA A 42 -4.45 6.63 -3.05
CA ALA A 42 -3.63 7.84 -3.02
C ALA A 42 -2.28 7.63 -3.70
N LYS A 43 -1.66 6.45 -3.52
CA LYS A 43 -0.39 6.08 -4.17
C LYS A 43 -0.56 6.00 -5.67
N PHE A 44 -1.66 5.42 -6.16
CA PHE A 44 -1.98 5.39 -7.58
C PHE A 44 -2.18 6.79 -8.16
N GLN A 45 -2.90 7.67 -7.46
CA GLN A 45 -3.03 9.08 -7.84
C GLN A 45 -1.68 9.80 -7.89
N SER A 46 -0.80 9.56 -6.93
CA SER A 46 0.57 10.10 -6.93
C SER A 46 1.36 9.63 -8.15
N THR A 47 1.31 8.34 -8.48
CA THR A 47 1.98 7.78 -9.68
C THR A 47 1.46 8.39 -10.98
N LEU A 48 0.13 8.53 -11.12
CA LEU A 48 -0.46 9.23 -12.26
C LEU A 48 -0.04 10.71 -12.30
N GLY A 49 0.05 11.37 -11.15
CA GLY A 49 0.51 12.74 -11.03
C GLY A 49 1.95 12.91 -11.54
N ILE A 50 2.87 12.01 -11.19
CA ILE A 50 4.26 12.02 -11.70
C ILE A 50 4.26 11.89 -13.22
N LEU A 51 3.46 10.96 -13.76
CA LEU A 51 3.37 10.72 -15.19
C LEU A 51 2.91 11.99 -15.93
N ILE A 52 1.85 12.65 -15.43
CA ILE A 52 1.36 13.91 -15.98
C ILE A 52 2.43 15.01 -15.93
N VAL A 53 3.11 15.17 -14.79
CA VAL A 53 4.18 16.17 -14.62
C VAL A 53 5.33 15.94 -15.62
N VAL A 54 5.75 14.68 -15.81
CA VAL A 54 6.80 14.33 -16.77
C VAL A 54 6.36 14.63 -18.21
N PHE A 55 5.15 14.26 -18.60
CA PHE A 55 4.62 14.54 -19.93
C PHE A 55 4.47 16.05 -20.20
N LEU A 56 3.96 16.82 -19.23
CA LEU A 56 3.87 18.28 -19.32
C LEU A 56 5.25 18.94 -19.42
N GLY A 57 6.22 18.48 -18.61
CA GLY A 57 7.60 18.97 -18.68
C GLY A 57 8.22 18.70 -20.05
N LEU A 58 8.16 17.46 -20.54
CA LEU A 58 8.71 17.09 -21.84
C LEU A 58 8.03 17.84 -23.00
N SER A 59 6.70 17.90 -23.01
CA SER A 59 5.96 18.64 -24.05
C SER A 59 6.32 20.12 -24.04
N SER A 60 6.42 20.77 -22.87
CA SER A 60 6.79 22.18 -22.79
C SER A 60 8.17 22.48 -23.40
N LEU A 61 9.10 21.54 -23.32
CA LEU A 61 10.44 21.65 -23.90
C LEU A 61 10.46 21.35 -25.40
N LEU A 62 9.65 20.40 -25.87
CA LEU A 62 9.64 19.95 -27.27
C LEU A 62 8.78 20.85 -28.18
N ILE A 63 7.70 21.44 -27.67
CA ILE A 63 6.74 22.26 -28.43
C ILE A 63 7.41 23.44 -29.19
N PRO A 64 8.33 24.22 -28.59
CA PRO A 64 9.04 25.29 -29.31
C PRO A 64 9.79 24.81 -30.55
N TRP A 65 10.30 23.57 -30.51
CA TRP A 65 11.06 22.98 -31.62
C TRP A 65 10.15 22.42 -32.72
N LEU A 66 9.00 21.86 -32.33
CA LEU A 66 8.01 21.25 -33.23
C LEU A 66 7.15 22.30 -33.96
N LEU A 67 6.85 23.43 -33.31
CA LEU A 67 5.93 24.45 -33.80
C LEU A 67 6.60 25.84 -33.80
N PRO A 68 7.46 26.15 -34.79
CA PRO A 68 8.07 27.47 -34.90
C PRO A 68 6.98 28.55 -35.08
N GLY A 69 7.05 29.61 -34.27
CA GLY A 69 6.11 30.75 -34.28
C GLY A 69 5.10 30.75 -33.13
N ILE A 70 4.41 29.63 -32.87
CA ILE A 70 3.39 29.51 -31.80
C ILE A 70 3.90 28.68 -30.60
N GLY A 71 5.02 27.97 -30.77
CA GLY A 71 5.54 27.07 -29.74
C GLY A 71 5.99 27.78 -28.45
N VAL A 72 6.50 29.01 -28.54
CA VAL A 72 6.93 29.79 -27.37
C VAL A 72 5.75 30.15 -26.45
N PRO A 73 4.65 30.77 -26.93
CA PRO A 73 3.50 31.05 -26.06
C PRO A 73 2.84 29.76 -25.55
N MET A 74 2.77 28.69 -26.35
CA MET A 74 2.26 27.40 -25.88
C MET A 74 3.12 26.78 -24.78
N SER A 75 4.45 26.86 -24.90
CA SER A 75 5.37 26.41 -23.86
C SER A 75 5.17 27.18 -22.56
N PHE A 76 4.98 28.51 -22.62
CA PHE A 76 4.69 29.31 -21.44
C PHE A 76 3.38 28.89 -20.75
N CYS A 77 2.31 28.67 -21.51
CA CYS A 77 1.07 28.10 -20.97
C CYS A 77 1.29 26.71 -20.34
N GLY A 78 2.10 25.87 -20.98
CA GLY A 78 2.50 24.56 -20.47
C GLY A 78 3.26 24.63 -19.14
N LEU A 79 4.16 25.60 -18.98
CA LEU A 79 4.89 25.84 -17.74
C LEU A 79 3.97 26.27 -16.59
N VAL A 80 2.95 27.08 -16.87
CA VAL A 80 1.94 27.44 -15.87
C VAL A 80 1.17 26.20 -15.41
N LEU A 81 0.71 25.35 -16.35
CA LEU A 81 0.04 24.09 -16.01
C LEU A 81 0.96 23.11 -15.26
N LEU A 82 2.24 23.06 -15.64
CA LEU A 82 3.25 22.26 -14.96
C LEU A 82 3.41 22.71 -13.50
N TYR A 83 3.48 24.02 -13.25
CA TYR A 83 3.57 24.56 -11.89
C TYR A 83 2.41 24.08 -11.01
N PHE A 84 1.16 24.22 -11.48
CA PHE A 84 -0.01 23.73 -10.75
C PHE A 84 0.00 22.20 -10.57
N SER A 85 0.43 21.46 -11.59
CA SER A 85 0.51 19.99 -11.54
C SER A 85 1.56 19.53 -10.52
N VAL A 86 2.70 20.20 -10.44
CA VAL A 86 3.75 19.92 -9.44
C VAL A 86 3.23 20.24 -8.03
N ARG A 87 2.56 21.38 -7.84
CA ARG A 87 1.96 21.74 -6.54
C ARG A 87 0.95 20.68 -6.08
N TYR A 88 0.05 20.27 -6.97
CA TYR A 88 -0.91 19.20 -6.69
C TYR A 88 -0.22 17.88 -6.37
N TYR A 89 0.80 17.51 -7.15
CA TYR A 89 1.57 16.28 -6.90
C TYR A 89 2.22 16.28 -5.51
N LEU A 90 2.81 17.40 -5.08
CA LEU A 90 3.43 17.49 -3.76
C LEU A 90 2.40 17.28 -2.63
N GLU A 91 1.22 17.89 -2.74
CA GLU A 91 0.14 17.73 -1.76
C GLU A 91 -0.37 16.27 -1.69
N VAL A 92 -0.56 15.64 -2.85
CA VAL A 92 -0.94 14.21 -2.90
C VAL A 92 0.17 13.34 -2.33
N ASN A 93 1.43 13.64 -2.61
CA ASN A 93 2.57 12.88 -2.10
C ASN A 93 2.70 12.99 -0.57
N GLU A 94 2.47 14.17 0.00
CA GLU A 94 2.41 14.38 1.45
C GLU A 94 1.28 13.54 2.08
N ARG A 95 0.08 13.56 1.49
CA ARG A 95 -1.04 12.71 1.94
C ARG A 95 -0.70 11.22 1.87
N VAL A 96 -0.04 10.76 0.81
CA VAL A 96 0.41 9.37 0.66
C VAL A 96 1.39 9.00 1.77
N ASN A 97 2.32 9.89 2.13
CA ASN A 97 3.27 9.65 3.21
C ASN A 97 2.57 9.57 4.57
N HIS A 98 1.62 10.45 4.86
CA HIS A 98 0.83 10.37 6.09
C HIS A 98 0.04 9.06 6.19
N LEU A 99 -0.63 8.68 5.10
CA LEU A 99 -1.36 7.41 5.04
C LEU A 99 -0.42 6.21 5.17
N TYR A 100 0.77 6.25 4.57
CA TYR A 100 1.78 5.21 4.69
C TYR A 100 2.20 5.00 6.15
N VAL A 101 2.48 6.08 6.88
CA VAL A 101 2.84 6.00 8.31
C VAL A 101 1.71 5.37 9.13
N ASN A 102 0.46 5.79 8.91
CA ASN A 102 -0.70 5.23 9.61
C ASN A 102 -0.89 3.73 9.33
N VAL A 103 -0.79 3.35 8.06
CA VAL A 103 -0.87 1.94 7.63
C VAL A 103 0.26 1.13 8.23
N HIS A 104 1.48 1.67 8.25
CA HIS A 104 2.65 1.01 8.81
C HIS A 104 2.51 0.79 10.33
N ILE A 105 2.03 1.80 11.08
CA ILE A 105 1.74 1.67 12.51
C ILE A 105 0.68 0.59 12.76
N LEU A 106 -0.42 0.60 11.99
CA LEU A 106 -1.47 -0.43 12.12
C LEU A 106 -0.95 -1.82 11.78
N HIS A 107 -0.11 -1.94 10.75
CA HIS A 107 0.52 -3.20 10.38
C HIS A 107 1.38 -3.74 11.53
N HIS A 108 2.21 -2.89 12.14
CA HIS A 108 3.03 -3.25 13.29
C HIS A 108 2.18 -3.63 14.50
N HIS A 109 1.09 -2.90 14.77
CA HIS A 109 0.17 -3.22 15.86
C HIS A 109 -0.57 -4.55 15.64
N LEU A 110 -0.97 -4.85 14.40
CA LEU A 110 -1.54 -6.14 14.02
C LEU A 110 -0.53 -7.28 14.23
N LEU A 111 0.72 -7.10 13.82
CA LEU A 111 1.79 -8.08 14.07
C LEU A 111 2.01 -8.30 15.56
N GLY A 112 2.11 -7.23 16.35
CA GLY A 112 2.24 -7.33 17.81
C GLY A 112 1.07 -8.07 18.47
N LYS A 113 -0.16 -7.87 17.99
CA LYS A 113 -1.34 -8.60 18.50
C LYS A 113 -1.32 -10.08 18.12
N LEU A 114 -0.86 -10.41 16.91
CA LEU A 114 -0.68 -11.80 16.49
C LEU A 114 0.38 -12.53 17.34
N GLU A 115 1.40 -11.83 17.81
CA GLU A 115 2.48 -12.41 18.62
C GLU A 115 2.11 -12.60 20.10
N VAL A 116 1.36 -11.66 20.67
CA VAL A 116 1.14 -11.62 22.13
C VAL A 116 -0.18 -12.28 22.55
N GLY A 117 -1.17 -12.39 21.66
CA GLY A 117 -2.44 -13.03 22.02
C GLY A 117 -3.49 -12.94 20.93
N PHE A 118 -3.60 -14.02 20.14
CA PHE A 118 -4.61 -14.18 19.10
C PHE A 118 -5.72 -15.17 19.49
N CYS A 119 -5.36 -16.23 20.24
CA CYS A 119 -6.24 -17.32 20.66
C CYS A 119 -6.10 -17.55 22.18
N ASP A 120 -7.19 -17.82 22.90
CA ASP A 120 -7.18 -18.15 24.35
C ASP A 120 -7.02 -19.66 24.60
N HIS A 121 -6.44 -20.40 23.64
CA HIS A 121 -6.28 -21.84 23.76
C HIS A 121 -5.09 -22.19 24.66
N ASN A 122 -5.27 -23.16 25.55
CA ASN A 122 -4.21 -23.68 26.42
C ASN A 122 -3.32 -24.73 25.74
N GLU A 123 -3.54 -25.00 24.44
CA GLU A 123 -2.85 -25.99 23.62
C GLU A 123 -2.18 -25.34 22.40
N PRO A 124 -1.17 -25.98 21.77
CA PRO A 124 -0.54 -25.45 20.55
C PRO A 124 -1.58 -25.24 19.42
N CYS A 125 -1.94 -23.97 19.16
CA CYS A 125 -2.95 -23.58 18.17
C CYS A 125 -2.29 -23.12 16.86
N GLN A 126 -2.81 -23.55 15.70
CA GLN A 126 -2.38 -23.08 14.36
C GLN A 126 -3.14 -21.83 13.88
N CYS A 127 -3.98 -21.25 14.73
CA CYS A 127 -4.91 -20.18 14.36
C CYS A 127 -4.22 -18.91 13.82
N VAL A 128 -3.02 -18.61 14.30
CA VAL A 128 -2.20 -17.48 13.80
C VAL A 128 -1.73 -17.72 12.37
N ASP A 129 -1.31 -18.94 12.06
CA ASP A 129 -0.80 -19.28 10.73
C ASP A 129 -1.94 -19.43 9.72
N ASP A 130 -3.08 -19.99 10.13
CA ASP A 130 -4.29 -20.02 9.32
C ASP A 130 -4.79 -18.60 8.98
N PHE A 131 -4.76 -17.69 9.97
CA PHE A 131 -5.09 -16.29 9.75
C PHE A 131 -4.11 -15.59 8.79
N ARG A 132 -2.81 -15.83 8.93
CA ARG A 132 -1.79 -15.30 8.00
C ARG A 132 -2.02 -15.79 6.57
N CYS A 133 -2.28 -17.10 6.41
CA CYS A 133 -2.61 -17.69 5.11
C CYS A 133 -3.89 -17.09 4.53
N TYR A 134 -4.93 -16.90 5.35
CA TYR A 134 -6.17 -16.25 4.93
C TYR A 134 -5.93 -14.82 4.44
N VAL A 135 -5.18 -14.01 5.18
CA VAL A 135 -4.89 -12.62 4.79
C VAL A 135 -4.04 -12.56 3.53
N LEU A 136 -3.04 -13.44 3.39
CA LEU A 136 -2.21 -13.53 2.21
C LEU A 136 -3.03 -13.93 0.97
N ASN A 137 -3.88 -14.95 1.09
CA ASN A 137 -4.66 -15.47 -0.04
C ASN A 137 -5.78 -14.53 -0.47
N ASN A 138 -6.44 -13.83 0.46
CA ASN A 138 -7.59 -12.97 0.14
C ASN A 138 -7.19 -11.52 -0.17
N TYR A 139 -6.14 -11.01 0.46
CA TYR A 139 -5.77 -9.60 0.35
C TYR A 139 -4.37 -9.37 -0.22
N SER A 140 -3.60 -10.44 -0.48
CA SER A 140 -2.23 -10.35 -0.99
C SER A 140 -1.29 -9.59 -0.05
N VAL A 141 -1.63 -9.53 1.23
CA VAL A 141 -0.82 -8.86 2.26
C VAL A 141 -0.07 -9.91 3.07
N SER A 142 1.25 -9.84 3.06
CA SER A 142 2.08 -10.68 3.91
C SER A 142 2.10 -10.14 5.34
N LEU A 143 1.54 -10.91 6.29
CA LEU A 143 1.68 -10.68 7.74
C LEU A 143 2.77 -11.56 8.37
N SER A 144 3.77 -11.93 7.56
CA SER A 144 4.95 -12.65 8.02
C SER A 144 5.90 -11.69 8.72
N LYS A 145 6.59 -12.15 9.77
CA LYS A 145 7.82 -11.47 10.21
C LYS A 145 8.76 -11.44 9.00
N GLY A 146 8.88 -10.29 8.36
CA GLY A 146 10.10 -9.97 7.67
C GLY A 146 11.19 -10.12 8.72
N SER A 147 11.97 -11.18 8.63
CA SER A 147 13.22 -11.26 9.37
C SER A 147 14.05 -10.11 8.85
N LEU A 148 14.03 -8.98 9.56
CA LEU A 148 15.17 -8.08 9.63
C LEU A 148 16.31 -8.94 10.16
N ARG A 149 17.02 -9.57 9.24
CA ARG A 149 18.35 -10.14 9.44
C ARG A 149 19.31 -9.33 8.58
#